data_AF-A0A971KM28-F1
#
_entry.id   AF-A0A971KM28-F1
#
_cell.length_a   1.000
_cell.length_b   1.000
_cell.length_c   1.000
_cell.angle_alpha   90.00
_cell.angle_beta   90.00
_cell.angle_gamma   90.00
#
_symmetry.space_group_name_H-M   'P 1'
#
loop_
_entity.id
_entity.type
_entity.pdbx_description
1 polymer ?
#
loop_
_entity_poly.entity_id
_entity_poly.type
_entity_poly.pdbx_seq_one_letter_code
_entity_poly.pdbx_strand_id
1 'polypeptide(L)' 'MRAIITAGGTGGHIYPALAIYEKIMEKEPKSKILYIGTTDRMEKDIVPKR' A
#
# COMPACT_ATOMS: atom_id res chain seq x y z
N MET A 1 8.71 -7.97 -9.71
CA MET A 1 7.32 -8.50 -9.76
C MET A 1 6.33 -7.41 -10.18
N ARG A 2 5.13 -7.77 -10.65
CA ARG A 2 4.00 -6.82 -10.78
C ARG A 2 2.90 -7.26 -9.83
N ALA A 3 2.47 -6.37 -8.92
CA ALA A 3 1.48 -6.70 -7.91
C ALA A 3 0.46 -5.58 -7.75
N ILE A 4 -0.74 -5.95 -7.30
CA ILE A 4 -1.79 -5.03 -6.87
C ILE A 4 -1.99 -5.25 -5.38
N ILE A 5 -2.05 -4.17 -4.62
CA ILE A 5 -2.37 -4.19 -3.19
C ILE A 5 -3.70 -3.47 -3.02
N THR A 6 -4.65 -4.15 -2.37
CA THR A 6 -5.94 -3.59 -2.00
C THR A 6 -6.09 -3.62 -0.49
N ALA A 7 -6.31 -2.46 0.11
CA ALA A 7 -6.60 -2.32 1.53
C ALA A 7 -7.30 -0.98 1.76
N GLY A 8 -8.07 -0.85 2.83
CA GLY A 8 -8.70 0.41 3.14
C GLY A 8 -9.59 0.42 4.38
N GLY A 9 -10.26 1.55 4.60
CA GLY A 9 -11.19 1.80 5.68
C GLY A 9 -10.53 2.49 6.88
N THR A 10 -9.63 1.78 7.58
CA THR A 10 -8.91 2.30 8.75
C THR A 10 -7.45 1.84 8.78
N GLY A 11 -6.64 2.41 9.68
CA GLY A 11 -5.23 2.06 9.85
C GLY A 11 -4.96 0.55 10.02
N GLY A 12 -5.90 -0.20 10.60
CA GLY A 12 -5.75 -1.64 10.85
C GLY A 12 -5.50 -2.49 9.61
N HIS A 13 -5.98 -2.07 8.43
CA HIS A 13 -5.69 -2.74 7.15
C HIS A 13 -4.64 -1.99 6.33
N ILE A 14 -4.59 -0.66 6.45
CA ILE A 14 -3.66 0.18 5.69
C ILE A 14 -2.21 -0.12 6.08
N TYR A 15 -1.87 -0.14 7.37
CA TYR A 15 -0.49 -0.32 7.80
C TYR A 15 0.07 -1.71 7.46
N PRO A 16 -0.66 -2.83 7.65
CA PRO A 16 -0.18 -4.12 7.19
C PRO A 16 0.04 -4.18 5.67
N ALA A 17 -0.85 -3.57 4.88
CA ALA A 17 -0.69 -3.51 3.44
C ALA A 17 0.57 -2.72 3.02
N LEU A 18 0.84 -1.60 3.69
CA LEU A 18 2.06 -0.81 3.49
C LEU A 18 3.31 -1.56 3.95
N ALA A 19 3.25 -2.33 5.04
CA ALA A 19 4.38 -3.14 5.49
C ALA A 19 4.75 -4.23 4.47
N ILE A 20 3.75 -4.85 3.83
CA ILE A 20 3.98 -5.81 2.74
C ILE A 20 4.60 -5.10 1.53
N TYR A 21 4.08 -3.93 1.14
CA TYR A 21 4.65 -3.09 0.09
C TYR A 21 6.13 -2.78 0.36
N GLU A 22 6.45 -2.25 1.54
CA GLU A 22 7.81 -1.89 1.95
C GLU A 22 8.74 -3.10 1.85
N LYS A 23 8.30 -4.28 2.33
CA LYS A 23 9.13 -5.49 2.30
C LYS A 23 9.35 -6.04 0.90
N ILE A 24 8.37 -5.90 -0.01
CA ILE A 24 8.54 -6.26 -1.42
C ILE A 24 9.56 -5.32 -2.07
N MET A 25 9.43 -4.01 -1.86
CA MET A 25 10.35 -3.02 -2.45
C MET A 25 11.78 -3.17 -1.89
N GLU A 26 11.94 -3.57 -0.63
CA GLU A 26 13.25 -3.89 -0.04
C GLU A 26 13.92 -5.11 -0.71
N LYS A 27 13.16 -6.20 -0.92
CA LYS A 27 13.70 -7.44 -1.49
C LYS A 27 13.82 -7.42 -3.01
N GLU A 28 12.92 -6.74 -3.69
CA GLU A 28 12.86 -6.66 -5.14
C GLU A 28 12.57 -5.22 -5.61
N PRO A 29 13.56 -4.32 -5.59
CA PRO A 29 13.38 -2.88 -5.86
C PRO A 29 12.85 -2.54 -7.26
N LYS A 30 12.94 -3.48 -8.21
CA LYS A 30 12.43 -3.31 -9.59
C LYS A 30 10.94 -3.66 -9.71
N SER A 31 10.28 -4.00 -8.61
CA SER A 31 8.86 -4.32 -8.61
C SER A 31 7.99 -3.11 -8.95
N LYS A 32 6.85 -3.37 -9.60
CA LYS A 32 5.82 -2.38 -9.88
C LYS A 32 4.57 -2.74 -9.09
N ILE A 33 4.17 -1.85 -8.19
CA ILE A 33 3.02 -2.06 -7.32
C ILE A 33 1.98 -0.99 -7.60
N LEU A 34 0.73 -1.40 -7.75
CA LEU A 34 -0.43 -0.51 -7.80
C LEU A 34 -1.23 -0.69 -6.50
N TYR A 35 -1.40 0.39 -5.75
CA TYR A 35 -2.30 0.41 -4.61
C TYR A 35 -3.69 0.85 -5.06
N ILE A 36 -4.72 0.07 -4.72
CA ILE A 36 -6.13 0.39 -4.98
C ILE A 36 -6.84 0.52 -3.64
N GLY A 37 -7.37 1.71 -3.38
CA GLY A 37 -8.14 2.04 -2.19
C GLY A 37 -9.17 3.11 -2.47
N THR A 38 -9.85 3.54 -1.41
CA THR A 38 -10.82 4.64 -1.38
C THR A 38 -10.11 5.99 -1.28
N THR A 39 -10.80 7.04 -1.73
CA THR A 39 -10.26 8.41 -1.78
C THR A 39 -10.84 9.34 -0.70
N ASP A 40 -11.68 8.80 0.18
CA ASP A 40 -12.47 9.52 1.19
C ASP A 40 -12.27 9.00 2.63
N ARG A 41 -11.32 8.08 2.84
CA ARG A 41 -10.96 7.50 4.14
C ARG A 41 -9.52 7.82 4.55
N MET A 42 -9.07 7.25 5.67
CA MET A 42 -7.69 7.42 6.17
C MET A 42 -6.61 7.12 5.14
N GLU A 43 -6.84 6.18 4.20
CA GLU A 43 -5.85 5.88 3.15
C GLU A 43 -5.55 7.05 2.21
N LYS A 44 -6.52 7.98 2.01
CA LYS A 44 -6.32 9.20 1.21
C LYS A 44 -5.13 10.02 1.71
N ASP A 45 -4.93 10.06 3.02
CA ASP A 45 -3.89 10.87 3.64
C ASP A 45 -2.62 10.08 3.95
N ILE A 46 -2.75 8.76 4.19
CA ILE A 46 -1.63 7.90 4.61
C ILE A 46 -0.87 7.35 3.41
N VAL A 47 -1.58 6.84 2.39
CA VAL A 47 -0.95 6.10 1.28
C VAL A 47 -0.09 7.01 0.39
N PRO A 48 -0.51 8.23 0.02
CA PRO A 48 0.32 9.13 -0.80
C PRO A 48 1.61 9.63 -0.12
N LYS A 49 1.76 9.42 1.19
CA LYS A 49 2.96 9.84 1.96
C LYS A 49 4.03 8.75 2.04
N ARG A 50 3.79 7.57 1.46
CA ARG A 50 4.74 6.46 1.40
C ARG A 50 5.30 6.28 0.00
#